data_AF-A0A7K3GLZ9-F1
#
_entry.id   AF-A0A7K3GLZ9-F1
#
_cell.length_a   1.000
_cell.length_b   1.000
_cell.length_c   1.000
_cell.angle_alpha   90.00
_cell.angle_beta   90.00
_cell.angle_gamma   90.00
#
_symmetry.space_group_name_H-M   'P 1'
#
loop_
_entity.id
_entity.type
_entity.pdbx_description
1 polymer ?
#
loop_
_entity_poly.entity_id
_entity_poly.type
_entity_poly.pdbx_seq_one_letter_code
_entity_poly.pdbx_strand_id
1 'polypeptide(L)'
;LLAERGMRGLTHRAVDETAGLPQGSTSNLARTRQALLELAVRRLADREERVLALHEMPDPRAGLDSLVDALALATHRALTLNRELTLARYELALEATRRPELRAHFDAAGARFRERLGGLVTELGSPDPERHVLSLVAWADGLMFSCVAGSFHAEVPGLQDVRSGLREILGGMLGA
;
A
#
# COMPACT_ATOMS: atom_id res chain seq x y z
N LEU A 1 15.35 -0.32 -6.97
CA LEU A 1 15.56 1.15 -7.10
C LEU A 1 15.00 1.98 -5.95
N LEU A 2 13.69 2.26 -5.86
CA LEU A 2 13.15 3.12 -4.79
C LEU A 2 13.42 2.56 -3.40
N ALA A 3 13.16 1.27 -3.18
CA ALA A 3 13.42 0.61 -1.90
C ALA A 3 14.91 0.59 -1.52
N GLU A 4 15.79 0.31 -2.49
CA GLU A 4 17.24 0.16 -2.25
C GLU A 4 18.00 1.49 -2.17
N ARG A 5 17.59 2.48 -2.96
CA ARG A 5 18.37 3.71 -3.23
C ARG A 5 17.59 5.00 -2.93
N GLY A 6 16.36 4.87 -2.44
CA GLY A 6 15.45 5.99 -2.15
C GLY A 6 15.06 6.80 -3.38
N MET A 7 14.38 7.93 -3.15
CA MET A 7 13.89 8.81 -4.22
C MET A 7 14.98 9.34 -5.15
N ARG A 8 16.21 9.56 -4.64
CA ARG A 8 17.35 10.02 -5.45
C ARG A 8 17.85 8.95 -6.43
N GLY A 9 17.65 7.68 -6.11
CA GLY A 9 18.02 6.56 -6.98
C GLY A 9 17.08 6.37 -8.18
N LEU A 10 15.90 7.00 -8.19
CA LEU A 10 14.95 6.91 -9.30
C LEU A 10 15.31 7.94 -10.39
N THR A 11 16.14 7.51 -11.34
CA THR A 11 16.49 8.27 -12.55
C THR A 11 16.25 7.43 -13.80
N HIS A 12 16.04 8.07 -14.95
CA HIS A 12 15.87 7.36 -16.24
C HIS A 12 17.02 6.40 -16.51
N ARG A 13 18.25 6.86 -16.31
CA ARG A 13 19.46 6.05 -16.48
C ARG A 13 19.45 4.85 -15.55
N ALA A 14 19.15 5.03 -14.26
CA ALA A 14 19.11 3.93 -13.30
C ALA A 14 18.01 2.91 -13.65
N VAL A 15 16.88 3.36 -14.20
CA VAL A 15 15.81 2.48 -14.69
C VAL A 15 16.28 1.69 -15.90
N ASP A 16 16.86 2.35 -16.92
CA ASP A 16 17.39 1.68 -18.11
C ASP A 16 18.43 0.62 -17.74
N GLU A 17 19.40 1.00 -16.90
CA GLU A 17 20.45 0.09 -16.41
C GLU A 17 19.86 -1.11 -15.66
N THR A 18 18.93 -0.88 -14.73
CA THR A 18 18.31 -1.97 -13.93
C THR A 18 17.42 -2.87 -14.79
N ALA A 19 16.79 -2.32 -15.84
CA ALA A 19 15.95 -3.06 -16.76
C ALA A 19 16.72 -3.77 -17.89
N GLY A 20 18.04 -3.56 -17.99
CA GLY A 20 18.86 -4.10 -19.09
C GLY A 20 18.50 -3.50 -20.45
N LEU A 21 17.98 -2.27 -20.47
CA LEU A 21 17.55 -1.57 -21.69
C LEU A 21 18.62 -0.58 -22.18
N PRO A 22 18.64 -0.24 -23.49
CA PRO A 22 19.50 0.82 -24.00
C PRO A 22 19.27 2.16 -23.30
N GLN A 23 20.32 2.96 -23.16
CA GLN A 23 20.23 4.29 -22.58
C GLN A 23 19.22 5.16 -23.36
N GLY A 24 18.28 5.78 -22.65
CA GLY A 24 17.22 6.61 -23.23
C GLY A 24 15.89 5.88 -23.44
N SER A 25 15.82 4.56 -23.18
CA SER A 25 14.58 3.78 -23.35
C SER A 25 13.45 4.29 -22.45
N THR A 26 13.76 4.56 -21.18
CA THR A 26 12.79 5.12 -20.23
C THR A 26 12.35 6.52 -20.66
N SER A 27 13.25 7.33 -21.21
CA SER A 27 12.95 8.68 -21.69
C SER A 27 11.98 8.68 -22.87
N ASN A 28 11.93 7.61 -23.67
CA ASN A 28 10.94 7.46 -24.75
C ASN A 28 9.50 7.35 -24.20
N LEU A 29 9.32 6.75 -23.01
CA LEU A 29 8.01 6.59 -22.36
C LEU A 29 7.69 7.72 -21.38
N ALA A 30 8.69 8.22 -20.67
CA ALA A 30 8.54 9.22 -19.63
C ALA A 30 9.63 10.29 -19.82
N ARG A 31 9.39 11.31 -20.65
CA ARG A 31 10.43 12.31 -20.99
C ARG A 31 10.90 13.17 -19.81
N THR A 32 10.04 13.39 -18.81
CA THR A 32 10.31 14.29 -17.69
C THR A 32 10.45 13.52 -16.38
N ARG A 33 11.05 14.17 -15.37
CA ARG A 33 11.09 13.62 -14.00
C ARG A 33 9.69 13.35 -13.45
N GLN A 34 8.75 14.25 -13.75
CA GLN A 34 7.35 14.13 -13.35
C GLN A 34 6.69 12.90 -13.99
N ALA A 35 6.84 12.72 -15.31
CA ALA A 35 6.31 11.55 -16.01
C ALA A 35 6.91 10.23 -15.47
N LEU A 36 8.20 10.24 -15.09
CA LEU A 36 8.83 9.06 -14.47
C LEU A 36 8.23 8.74 -13.09
N LEU A 37 7.92 9.76 -12.29
CA LEU A 37 7.26 9.58 -10.99
C LEU A 37 5.85 9.03 -11.15
N GLU A 38 5.08 9.57 -12.11
CA GLU A 38 3.73 9.08 -12.40
C GLU A 38 3.74 7.63 -12.89
N LEU A 39 4.70 7.27 -13.75
CA LEU A 39 4.90 5.89 -14.18
C LEU A 39 5.22 4.98 -12.98
N ALA A 40 6.06 5.44 -12.06
CA ALA A 40 6.40 4.70 -10.84
C ALA A 40 5.19 4.51 -9.91
N VAL A 41 4.33 5.51 -9.75
CA VAL A 41 3.08 5.40 -8.98
C VAL A 41 2.11 4.40 -9.62
N ARG A 42 1.93 4.43 -10.94
CA ARG A 42 1.09 3.43 -11.64
C ARG A 42 1.65 2.03 -11.45
N ARG A 43 2.97 1.87 -11.62
CA ARG A 43 3.66 0.59 -11.41
C ARG A 43 3.54 0.09 -9.98
N LEU A 44 3.59 0.99 -8.99
CA LEU A 44 3.35 0.67 -7.58
C LEU A 44 1.93 0.11 -7.40
N ALA A 45 0.91 0.84 -7.87
CA ALA A 45 -0.49 0.42 -7.79
C ALA A 45 -0.74 -0.95 -8.43
N ASP A 46 -0.19 -1.19 -9.63
CA ASP A 46 -0.29 -2.48 -10.32
C ASP A 46 0.32 -3.62 -9.51
N ARG A 47 1.44 -3.37 -8.82
CA ARG A 47 2.09 -4.40 -8.00
C ARG A 47 1.30 -4.67 -6.73
N GLU A 48 0.78 -3.63 -6.09
CA GLU A 48 -0.06 -3.77 -4.89
C GLU A 48 -1.35 -4.52 -5.18
N GLU A 49 -1.99 -4.24 -6.32
CA GLU A 49 -3.16 -4.99 -6.78
C GLU A 49 -2.84 -6.47 -6.99
N ARG A 50 -1.71 -6.81 -7.61
CA ARG A 50 -1.31 -8.22 -7.80
C ARG A 50 -1.09 -8.94 -6.47
N VAL A 51 -0.51 -8.27 -5.47
CA VAL A 51 -0.33 -8.85 -4.13
C VAL A 51 -1.68 -9.18 -3.49
N LEU A 52 -2.66 -8.29 -3.66
CA LEU A 52 -4.03 -8.48 -3.17
C LEU A 52 -4.85 -9.48 -4.02
N ALA A 53 -4.45 -9.74 -5.26
CA ALA A 53 -5.14 -10.65 -6.19
C ALA A 53 -4.57 -12.08 -6.17
N LEU A 54 -3.55 -12.38 -5.35
CA LEU A 54 -3.07 -13.75 -5.18
C LEU A 54 -4.22 -14.65 -4.69
N HIS A 55 -4.42 -15.80 -5.33
CA HIS A 55 -5.56 -16.74 -5.21
C HIS A 55 -5.79 -17.34 -3.80
N GLU A 56 -5.09 -16.83 -2.79
CA GLU A 56 -5.10 -17.30 -1.40
C GLU A 56 -5.74 -16.30 -0.44
N MET A 57 -6.32 -15.21 -0.95
CA MET A 57 -7.03 -14.24 -0.10
C MET A 57 -8.42 -14.78 0.27
N PRO A 58 -8.78 -14.80 1.57
CA PRO A 58 -10.17 -15.02 1.99
C PRO A 58 -11.11 -14.04 1.31
N ASP A 59 -12.34 -14.46 1.00
CA ASP A 59 -13.36 -13.55 0.45
C ASP A 59 -13.82 -12.57 1.53
N PRO A 60 -13.45 -11.28 1.47
CA PRO A 60 -13.79 -10.32 2.52
C PRO A 60 -15.30 -10.09 2.66
N ARG A 61 -16.11 -10.54 1.69
CA ARG A 61 -17.58 -10.42 1.72
C ARG A 61 -18.27 -11.52 2.51
N ALA A 62 -17.53 -12.56 2.92
CA ALA A 62 -18.08 -13.68 3.70
C ALA A 62 -18.32 -13.36 5.18
N GLY A 63 -18.26 -12.08 5.57
CA GLY A 63 -18.50 -11.59 6.93
C GLY A 63 -17.25 -11.09 7.64
N LEU A 64 -17.43 -10.65 8.89
CA LEU A 64 -16.40 -9.94 9.67
C LEU A 64 -15.10 -10.75 9.82
N ASP A 65 -15.17 -12.03 10.18
CA ASP A 65 -13.98 -12.86 10.36
C ASP A 65 -13.19 -13.03 9.06
N SER A 66 -13.89 -13.15 7.93
CA SER A 66 -13.23 -13.26 6.62
C SER A 66 -12.59 -11.93 6.18
N LEU A 67 -13.22 -10.79 6.49
CA LEU A 67 -12.62 -9.48 6.30
C LEU A 67 -11.35 -9.32 7.15
N VAL A 68 -11.40 -9.69 8.43
CA VAL A 68 -10.25 -9.69 9.35
C VAL A 68 -9.13 -10.55 8.77
N ASP A 69 -9.43 -11.76 8.32
CA ASP A 69 -8.44 -12.68 7.77
C ASP A 69 -7.81 -12.16 6.47
N ALA A 70 -8.62 -11.58 5.59
CA ALA A 70 -8.14 -10.96 4.36
C ALA A 70 -7.21 -9.76 4.67
N LEU A 71 -7.64 -8.83 5.52
CA LEU A 71 -6.82 -7.66 5.87
C LEU A 71 -5.55 -8.06 6.64
N ALA A 72 -5.63 -9.07 7.51
CA ALA A 72 -4.47 -9.54 8.27
C ALA A 72 -3.43 -10.17 7.34
N LEU A 73 -3.86 -11.01 6.40
CA LEU A 73 -2.99 -11.63 5.42
C LEU A 73 -2.34 -10.58 4.50
N ALA A 74 -3.11 -9.58 4.03
CA ALA A 74 -2.59 -8.49 3.22
C ALA A 74 -1.51 -7.69 3.96
N THR A 75 -1.79 -7.26 5.19
CA THR A 75 -0.84 -6.51 6.02
C THR A 75 0.40 -7.34 6.35
N HIS A 76 0.24 -8.61 6.73
CA HIS A 76 1.37 -9.48 7.02
C HIS A 76 2.25 -9.71 5.79
N ARG A 77 1.67 -9.88 4.59
CA ARG A 77 2.41 -9.97 3.32
C ARG A 77 3.14 -8.66 2.97
N ALA A 78 2.57 -7.51 3.30
CA ALA A 78 3.21 -6.21 3.10
C ALA A 78 4.43 -6.02 4.01
N LEU A 79 4.38 -6.58 5.22
CA LEU A 79 5.44 -6.53 6.22
C LEU A 79 6.60 -7.50 5.94
N THR A 80 6.29 -8.65 5.34
CA THR A 80 7.23 -9.75 5.10
C THR A 80 7.69 -9.80 3.64
N LEU A 81 6.87 -10.39 2.77
CA LEU A 81 7.22 -10.72 1.38
C LEU A 81 7.34 -9.48 0.48
N ASN A 82 6.59 -8.42 0.78
CA ASN A 82 6.50 -7.22 -0.05
C ASN A 82 7.05 -5.99 0.66
N ARG A 83 7.98 -6.18 1.59
CA ARG A 83 8.58 -5.11 2.39
C ARG A 83 9.17 -3.98 1.55
N GLU A 84 9.86 -4.32 0.47
CA GLU A 84 10.42 -3.35 -0.47
C GLU A 84 9.35 -2.54 -1.22
N LEU A 85 8.19 -3.17 -1.51
CA LEU A 85 7.07 -2.48 -2.13
C LEU A 85 6.51 -1.42 -1.18
N THR A 86 6.38 -1.77 0.11
CA THR A 86 5.96 -0.86 1.17
C THR A 86 6.94 0.32 1.34
N LEU A 87 8.26 0.06 1.32
CA LEU A 87 9.28 1.13 1.31
C LEU A 87 9.13 2.07 0.10
N ALA A 88 8.95 1.50 -1.09
CA ALA A 88 8.76 2.29 -2.31
C ALA A 88 7.49 3.16 -2.25
N ARG A 89 6.40 2.65 -1.64
CA ARG A 89 5.19 3.42 -1.37
C ARG A 89 5.50 4.63 -0.49
N TYR A 90 6.26 4.47 0.59
CA TYR A 90 6.59 5.60 1.48
C TYR A 90 7.46 6.65 0.80
N GLU A 91 8.46 6.24 0.01
CA GLU A 91 9.26 7.18 -0.79
C GLU A 91 8.36 8.03 -1.72
N LEU A 92 7.43 7.38 -2.44
CA LEU A 92 6.50 8.07 -3.34
C LEU A 92 5.48 8.93 -2.60
N ALA A 93 4.96 8.46 -1.47
CA ALA A 93 4.01 9.19 -0.64
C ALA A 93 4.63 10.49 -0.09
N LEU A 94 5.89 10.41 0.36
CA LEU A 94 6.66 11.57 0.83
C LEU A 94 6.99 12.51 -0.31
N GLU A 95 7.30 12.02 -1.51
CA GLU A 95 7.54 12.89 -2.67
C GLU A 95 6.26 13.59 -3.13
N ALA A 96 5.12 12.91 -3.05
CA ALA A 96 3.81 13.48 -3.37
C ALA A 96 3.39 14.60 -2.41
N THR A 97 4.01 14.78 -1.22
CA THR A 97 3.72 15.96 -0.36
C THR A 97 4.33 17.25 -0.93
N ARG A 98 5.30 17.15 -1.83
CA ARG A 98 6.03 18.28 -2.41
C ARG A 98 5.63 18.59 -3.85
N ARG A 99 4.78 17.76 -4.46
CA ARG A 99 4.40 17.81 -5.88
C ARG A 99 2.89 17.61 -6.04
N PRO A 100 2.10 18.67 -6.17
CA PRO A 100 0.63 18.58 -6.29
C PRO A 100 0.16 17.69 -7.45
N GLU A 101 0.85 17.72 -8.59
CA GLU A 101 0.51 16.90 -9.74
C GLU A 101 0.72 15.41 -9.45
N LEU A 102 1.80 15.06 -8.75
CA LEU A 102 2.04 13.69 -8.30
C LEU A 102 1.04 13.26 -7.22
N ARG A 103 0.65 14.18 -6.32
CA ARG A 103 -0.36 13.93 -5.28
C ARG A 103 -1.67 13.44 -5.88
N ALA A 104 -2.17 14.11 -6.92
CA ALA A 104 -3.40 13.69 -7.60
C ALA A 104 -3.31 12.25 -8.13
N HIS A 105 -2.17 11.87 -8.73
CA HIS A 105 -1.96 10.51 -9.22
C HIS A 105 -1.83 9.47 -8.10
N PHE A 106 -1.14 9.82 -7.01
CA PHE A 106 -0.98 8.94 -5.85
C PHE A 106 -2.33 8.69 -5.16
N ASP A 107 -3.13 9.73 -4.98
CA ASP A 107 -4.43 9.62 -4.33
C ASP A 107 -5.42 8.82 -5.19
N ALA A 108 -5.42 9.04 -6.51
CA ALA A 108 -6.22 8.26 -7.46
C ALA A 108 -5.84 6.76 -7.46
N ALA A 109 -4.55 6.44 -7.36
CA ALA A 109 -4.09 5.05 -7.27
C ALA A 109 -4.64 4.33 -6.03
N GLY A 110 -4.74 5.03 -4.89
CA GLY A 110 -5.28 4.48 -3.64
C GLY A 110 -6.81 4.49 -3.55
N ALA A 111 -7.52 5.24 -4.39
CA ALA A 111 -8.96 5.47 -4.27
C ALA A 111 -9.78 4.16 -4.38
N ARG A 112 -9.47 3.32 -5.37
CA ARG A 112 -10.19 2.06 -5.61
C ARG A 112 -10.11 1.08 -4.44
N PHE A 113 -9.02 1.11 -3.66
CA PHE A 113 -8.92 0.29 -2.45
C PHE A 113 -9.81 0.86 -1.34
N ARG A 114 -9.74 2.17 -1.10
CA ARG A 114 -10.55 2.85 -0.08
C ARG A 114 -12.05 2.73 -0.36
N GLU A 115 -12.48 2.86 -1.61
CA GLU A 115 -13.87 2.68 -2.04
C GLU A 115 -14.37 1.25 -1.76
N ARG A 116 -13.57 0.23 -2.12
CA ARG A 116 -13.90 -1.17 -1.85
C ARG A 116 -14.00 -1.45 -0.35
N LEU A 117 -13.05 -0.94 0.44
CA LEU A 117 -13.10 -1.07 1.89
C LEU A 117 -14.33 -0.37 2.49
N GLY A 118 -14.69 0.80 1.95
CA GLY A 118 -15.90 1.53 2.31
C GLY A 118 -17.18 0.73 2.10
N GLY A 119 -17.30 0.04 0.96
CA GLY A 119 -18.40 -0.88 0.70
C GLY A 119 -18.47 -2.01 1.73
N LEU A 120 -17.33 -2.65 2.02
CA LEU A 120 -17.25 -3.77 2.97
C LEU A 120 -17.65 -3.36 4.40
N VAL A 121 -17.13 -2.24 4.91
CA VAL A 121 -17.51 -1.79 6.25
C VAL A 121 -18.96 -1.30 6.32
N THR A 122 -19.51 -0.77 5.22
CA THR A 122 -20.93 -0.42 5.12
C THR A 122 -21.81 -1.67 5.19
N GLU A 123 -21.46 -2.74 4.46
CA GLU A 123 -22.16 -4.03 4.50
C GLU A 123 -22.13 -4.67 5.89
N LEU A 124 -21.05 -4.44 6.66
CA LEU A 124 -20.93 -4.87 8.05
C LEU A 124 -21.70 -3.99 9.06
N GLY A 125 -22.46 -2.99 8.60
CA GLY A 125 -23.30 -2.16 9.45
C GLY A 125 -22.59 -0.98 10.09
N SER A 126 -21.46 -0.53 9.54
CA SER A 126 -20.76 0.66 10.02
C SER A 126 -21.69 1.89 10.08
N PRO A 127 -21.82 2.57 11.24
CA PRO A 127 -22.57 3.82 11.35
C PRO A 127 -21.85 5.02 10.72
N ASP A 128 -20.56 4.90 10.38
CA ASP A 128 -19.74 5.96 9.79
C ASP A 128 -18.62 5.37 8.91
N PRO A 129 -18.96 4.87 7.70
CA PRO A 129 -18.04 4.13 6.84
C PRO A 129 -16.77 4.89 6.48
N GLU A 130 -16.86 6.19 6.20
CA GLU A 130 -15.70 7.00 5.83
C GLU A 130 -14.69 7.12 6.97
N ARG A 131 -15.17 7.38 8.19
CA ARG A 131 -14.30 7.43 9.38
C ARG A 131 -13.67 6.08 9.69
N HIS A 132 -14.43 4.99 9.54
CA HIS A 132 -13.93 3.63 9.79
C HIS A 132 -12.90 3.19 8.76
N VAL A 133 -13.10 3.51 7.47
CA VAL A 133 -12.08 3.32 6.43
C VAL A 133 -10.79 4.05 6.78
N LEU A 134 -10.87 5.33 7.14
CA LEU A 134 -9.70 6.11 7.52
C LEU A 134 -8.96 5.46 8.70
N SER A 135 -9.70 5.02 9.71
CA SER A 135 -9.13 4.45 10.92
C SER A 135 -8.45 3.09 10.66
N LEU A 136 -9.04 2.23 9.81
CA LEU A 136 -8.43 0.97 9.40
C LEU A 136 -7.15 1.19 8.60
N VAL A 137 -7.19 2.13 7.64
CA VAL A 137 -6.01 2.49 6.84
C VAL A 137 -4.92 3.07 7.74
N ALA A 138 -5.26 3.98 8.65
CA ALA A 138 -4.31 4.60 9.57
C ALA A 138 -3.64 3.57 10.49
N TRP A 139 -4.41 2.60 11.00
CA TRP A 139 -3.87 1.51 11.81
C TRP A 139 -2.91 0.63 10.99
N ALA A 140 -3.32 0.20 9.79
CA ALA A 140 -2.49 -0.65 8.94
C ALA A 140 -1.21 0.08 8.50
N ASP A 141 -1.33 1.34 8.06
CA ASP A 141 -0.18 2.17 7.66
C ASP A 141 0.75 2.46 8.83
N GLY A 142 0.23 2.68 10.03
CA GLY A 142 1.02 2.89 11.24
C GLY A 142 1.82 1.65 11.63
N LEU A 143 1.19 0.47 11.59
CA LEU A 143 1.87 -0.80 11.83
C LEU A 143 2.93 -1.07 10.76
N MET A 144 2.55 -0.95 9.47
CA MET A 144 3.48 -1.11 8.36
C MET A 144 4.66 -0.15 8.47
N PHE A 145 4.44 1.12 8.78
CA PHE A 145 5.51 2.10 8.88
C PHE A 145 6.45 1.76 10.03
N SER A 146 5.89 1.49 11.21
CA SER A 146 6.64 1.15 12.42
C SER A 146 7.58 -0.03 12.22
N CYS A 147 7.10 -1.08 11.54
CA CYS A 147 7.84 -2.31 11.29
C CYS A 147 8.70 -2.25 10.02
N VAL A 148 8.45 -1.34 9.07
CA VAL A 148 9.21 -1.26 7.81
C VAL A 148 10.32 -0.22 7.85
N ALA A 149 10.03 0.96 8.40
CA ALA A 149 10.93 2.12 8.40
C ALA A 149 11.11 2.73 9.80
N GLY A 150 10.30 2.35 10.78
CA GLY A 150 10.27 2.94 12.12
C GLY A 150 11.05 2.15 13.18
N SER A 151 10.78 2.47 14.44
CA SER A 151 11.52 1.94 15.61
C SER A 151 11.39 0.43 15.78
N PHE A 152 10.34 -0.19 15.25
CA PHE A 152 10.07 -1.63 15.35
C PHE A 152 10.54 -2.39 14.10
N HIS A 153 11.50 -1.85 13.35
CA HIS A 153 11.93 -2.43 12.07
C HIS A 153 12.44 -3.88 12.13
N ALA A 154 12.91 -4.34 13.30
CA ALA A 154 13.36 -5.70 13.56
C ALA A 154 12.27 -6.62 14.14
N GLU A 155 11.09 -6.07 14.46
CA GLU A 155 9.99 -6.77 15.12
C GLU A 155 8.79 -6.85 14.18
N VAL A 156 8.85 -7.80 13.25
CA VAL A 156 7.73 -8.04 12.32
C VAL A 156 6.70 -8.94 13.01
N PRO A 157 5.46 -8.48 13.24
CA PRO A 157 4.43 -9.27 13.90
C PRO A 157 4.04 -10.50 13.08
N GLY A 158 3.72 -11.59 13.79
CA GLY A 158 3.16 -12.78 13.17
C GLY A 158 1.77 -12.51 12.62
N LEU A 159 1.29 -13.36 11.70
CA LEU A 159 -0.05 -13.23 11.11
C LEU A 159 -1.16 -13.19 12.18
N GLN A 160 -1.03 -13.99 13.24
CA GLN A 160 -2.02 -14.01 14.33
C GLN A 160 -2.03 -12.72 15.14
N ASP A 161 -0.88 -12.08 15.34
CA ASP A 161 -0.80 -10.79 16.05
C ASP A 161 -1.50 -9.69 15.24
N VAL A 162 -1.26 -9.66 13.92
CA VAL A 162 -1.94 -8.73 13.00
C VAL A 162 -3.45 -8.99 12.99
N ARG A 163 -3.87 -10.27 12.98
CA ARG A 163 -5.28 -10.68 13.02
C ARG A 163 -5.97 -10.21 14.31
N SER A 164 -5.34 -10.40 15.46
CA SER A 164 -5.87 -9.96 16.75
C SER A 164 -6.05 -8.44 16.80
N GLY A 165 -5.05 -7.67 16.38
CA GLY A 165 -5.17 -6.21 16.31
C GLY A 165 -6.27 -5.72 15.36
N LEU A 166 -6.47 -6.39 14.21
CA LEU A 166 -7.58 -6.10 13.30
C LEU A 166 -8.96 -6.41 13.91
N ARG A 167 -9.05 -7.49 14.68
CA ARG A 167 -10.30 -7.84 15.36
C ARG A 167 -10.65 -6.82 16.45
N GLU A 168 -9.65 -6.38 17.23
CA GLU A 168 -9.84 -5.34 18.26
C GLU A 168 -10.32 -4.02 17.66
N ILE A 169 -9.68 -3.56 16.58
CA ILE A 169 -10.06 -2.29 15.94
C ILE A 169 -11.46 -2.37 15.29
N LEU A 170 -11.78 -3.47 14.59
CA LEU A 170 -13.08 -3.65 13.95
C LEU A 170 -14.20 -3.85 14.98
N GLY A 171 -13.97 -4.61 16.05
CA GLY A 171 -14.93 -4.77 17.15
C GLY A 171 -15.24 -3.43 17.82
N GLY A 172 -14.20 -2.64 18.14
CA GLY A 172 -14.37 -1.31 18.71
C GLY A 172 -15.08 -0.31 17.79
N MET A 173 -14.97 -0.48 16.46
CA MET A 173 -15.66 0.35 15.47
C MET A 173 -17.14 0.00 15.32
N LEU A 174 -17.43 -1.30 15.20
CA LEU A 174 -18.76 -1.81 14.86
C LEU A 174 -19.64 -2.05 16.10
N GLY A 175 -19.08 -1.93 17.31
CA GLY A 175 -19.80 -2.19 18.56
C GLY A 175 -20.14 -3.66 18.76
N ALA A 176 -19.34 -4.56 18.18
CA ALA A 176 -19.46 -6.02 18.26
C ALA A 176 -18.58 -6.59 19.36
#